data_AF-A0A485LL83-F1
#
_entry.id   AF-A0A485LL83-F1
#
_cell.length_a   1.000
_cell.length_b   1.000
_cell.length_c   1.000
_cell.angle_alpha   90.00
_cell.angle_beta   90.00
_cell.angle_gamma   90.00
#
_symmetry.space_group_name_H-M   'P 1'
#
loop_
_entity.id
_entity.type
_entity.pdbx_description
1 polymer ?
#
loop_
_entity_poly.entity_id
_entity_poly.type
_entity_poly.pdbx_seq_one_letter_code
_entity_poly.pdbx_strand_id
1 'polypeptide(L)'
;MKDDHQSDEYSAEEINALSAVFSLFDENGSGRISTCHLETILSKLGRNPSEAEDLLKNVDLGDDGETIGFDEFLLLIRSQPDIDAPYNLGPDPKVMEFINILEEYRAKCEEDGNYLEAQRADTQLVALRAQEAKRQSKSLKAKQIAERQDIQIAHNMQYTDFNSAWDQYMDEYDSMAQAYIKQMTEKHATDLRAFQEKLHKELMERPPKFSKELIEWRRRQHRLAQQKNYAEAQKIKLIADELEGQERAQMNDSLQVIFTRKETKFRQQQQAEVQALLKRIDGRRKEHVKQRNLDSKRLLQRNRNVQAVLESKQSVETTKKLQDIKAGLNPRDRLSKNNVSVIPPEARVIKPKKPAPRDTSGVNTTFITNNE
;
A
#
# COMPACT_ATOMS: atom_id res chain seq x y z
N MET A 1 39.51 -7.44 32.82
CA MET A 1 40.17 -6.93 31.60
C MET A 1 39.34 -5.75 31.18
N LYS A 2 39.99 -4.58 31.02
CA LYS A 2 39.35 -3.29 30.84
C LYS A 2 38.45 -3.30 29.59
N ASP A 3 37.31 -2.66 29.72
CA ASP A 3 36.28 -2.51 28.69
C ASP A 3 36.80 -1.66 27.52
N ASP A 4 37.09 -2.31 26.39
CA ASP A 4 37.34 -1.68 25.09
C ASP A 4 36.01 -1.60 24.30
N HIS A 5 35.04 -0.83 24.81
CA HIS A 5 33.76 -0.53 24.16
C HIS A 5 33.53 0.99 24.07
N GLN A 6 34.55 1.75 23.65
CA GLN A 6 34.46 3.21 23.70
C GLN A 6 35.08 3.92 22.48
N SER A 7 34.81 3.43 21.26
CA SER A 7 35.23 4.10 20.02
C SER A 7 34.24 4.03 18.85
N ASP A 8 33.01 3.53 19.06
CA ASP A 8 32.10 3.18 17.95
C ASP A 8 30.92 4.15 17.72
N GLU A 9 30.84 5.28 18.42
CA GLU A 9 29.58 6.07 18.45
C GLU A 9 29.68 7.52 17.95
N TYR A 10 30.89 8.02 17.66
CA TYR A 10 31.09 9.25 16.89
C TYR A 10 31.58 8.87 15.49
N SER A 11 31.00 9.46 14.44
CA SER A 11 31.55 9.33 13.09
C SER A 11 33.01 9.78 13.11
N ALA A 12 33.90 9.14 12.33
CA ALA A 12 35.29 9.58 12.21
C ALA A 12 35.42 11.08 11.88
N GLU A 13 34.42 11.64 11.19
CA GLU A 13 34.31 13.06 10.87
C GLU A 13 33.93 13.94 12.09
N GLU A 14 33.07 13.44 12.98
CA GLU A 14 32.69 14.11 14.24
C GLU A 14 33.86 14.10 15.23
N ILE A 15 34.56 12.97 15.33
CA ILE A 15 35.79 12.86 16.12
C ILE A 15 36.84 13.85 15.60
N ASN A 16 37.00 13.97 14.28
CA ASN A 16 37.93 14.93 13.69
C ASN A 16 37.55 16.41 13.95
N ALA A 17 36.26 16.74 13.92
CA ALA A 17 35.79 18.09 14.25
C ALA A 17 35.98 18.42 15.74
N LEU A 18 35.66 17.46 16.62
CA LEU A 18 35.86 17.57 18.07
C LEU A 18 37.33 17.65 18.42
N SER A 19 38.18 16.89 17.72
CA SER A 19 39.64 16.94 17.86
C SER A 19 40.20 18.28 17.42
N ALA A 20 39.66 18.88 16.35
CA ALA A 20 40.06 20.22 15.92
C ALA A 20 39.71 21.27 16.99
N VAL A 21 38.49 21.24 17.53
CA VAL A 21 38.08 22.14 18.63
C VAL A 21 38.94 21.90 19.87
N PHE A 22 39.22 20.66 20.24
CA PHE A 22 40.11 20.33 21.35
C PHE A 22 41.53 20.90 21.14
N SER A 23 42.04 20.80 19.92
CA SER A 23 43.34 21.36 19.53
C SER A 23 43.37 22.89 19.55
N LEU A 24 42.21 23.58 19.47
CA LEU A 24 42.14 25.04 19.59
C LEU A 24 42.44 25.53 21.01
N PHE A 25 42.20 24.70 22.03
CA PHE A 25 42.39 25.07 23.44
C PHE A 25 43.61 24.38 24.06
N ASP A 26 44.22 23.43 23.35
CA ASP A 26 45.51 22.84 23.67
C ASP A 26 46.65 23.64 23.00
N GLU A 27 46.87 24.87 23.46
CA GLU A 27 47.87 25.82 22.92
C GLU A 27 49.30 25.25 22.91
N ASN A 28 49.58 24.24 23.75
CA ASN A 28 50.89 23.62 23.91
C ASN A 28 51.03 22.24 23.23
N GLY A 29 49.98 21.74 22.56
CA GLY A 29 49.97 20.41 21.95
C GLY A 29 50.20 19.26 22.94
N SER A 30 49.79 19.47 24.20
CA SER A 30 49.96 18.54 25.32
C SER A 30 49.03 17.34 25.27
N GLY A 31 48.02 17.35 24.39
CA GLY A 31 46.95 16.36 24.29
C GLY A 31 45.93 16.48 25.43
N ARG A 32 45.97 17.55 26.22
CA ARG A 32 45.15 17.79 27.41
C ARG A 32 44.73 19.26 27.47
N ILE A 33 43.49 19.52 27.83
CA ILE A 33 42.97 20.88 28.04
C ILE A 33 42.79 21.13 29.53
N SER A 34 43.15 22.31 30.03
CA SER A 34 42.92 22.63 31.44
C SER A 34 41.42 22.80 31.72
N THR A 35 40.98 22.37 32.91
CA THR A 35 39.59 22.51 33.38
C THR A 35 39.12 23.97 33.42
N CYS A 36 40.03 24.95 33.57
CA CYS A 36 39.70 26.38 33.49
C CYS A 36 39.29 26.82 32.07
N HIS A 37 39.79 26.14 31.04
CA HIS A 37 39.37 26.35 29.67
C HIS A 37 38.05 25.65 29.38
N LEU A 38 37.61 24.67 30.19
CA LEU A 38 36.34 23.97 29.98
C LEU A 38 35.14 24.91 30.13
N GLU A 39 35.12 25.82 31.11
CA GLU A 39 34.06 26.84 31.23
C GLU A 39 34.03 27.76 30.01
N THR A 40 35.20 28.13 29.50
CA THR A 40 35.34 28.95 28.29
C THR A 40 34.88 28.18 27.06
N ILE A 41 35.19 26.89 26.97
CA ILE A 41 34.76 25.99 25.92
C ILE A 41 33.25 25.78 25.99
N LEU A 42 32.68 25.52 27.17
CA LEU A 42 31.24 25.34 27.40
C LEU A 42 30.45 26.63 27.17
N SER A 43 31.00 27.78 27.57
CA SER A 43 30.42 29.10 27.27
C SER A 43 30.48 29.42 25.78
N LYS A 44 31.54 28.99 25.08
CA LYS A 44 31.64 29.12 23.61
C LYS A 44 30.76 28.09 22.88
N LEU A 45 30.53 26.94 23.51
CA LEU A 45 29.56 25.89 23.17
C LEU A 45 28.15 26.22 23.71
N GLY A 46 27.80 27.49 23.95
CA GLY A 46 26.43 27.90 24.28
C GLY A 46 25.76 27.22 25.49
N ARG A 47 26.50 26.43 26.27
CA ARG A 47 26.07 25.78 27.50
C ARG A 47 26.25 26.77 28.64
N ASN A 48 25.49 26.57 29.70
CA ASN A 48 25.72 27.37 30.89
C ASN A 48 27.13 27.05 31.40
N PRO A 49 28.03 28.03 31.58
CA PRO A 49 29.36 27.78 32.11
C PRO A 49 29.30 27.13 33.51
N SER A 50 28.18 27.34 34.23
CA SER A 50 27.87 26.66 35.49
C SER A 50 27.65 25.14 35.36
N GLU A 51 27.39 24.61 34.16
CA GLU A 51 27.32 23.16 33.91
C GLU A 51 28.71 22.53 33.87
N ALA A 52 29.80 23.31 33.73
CA ALA A 52 31.16 22.80 33.71
C ALA A 52 31.50 22.00 34.97
N GLU A 53 31.14 22.53 36.15
CA GLU A 53 31.39 21.88 37.43
C GLU A 53 30.60 20.57 37.56
N ASP A 54 29.35 20.54 37.09
CA ASP A 54 28.49 19.34 37.18
C ASP A 54 28.89 18.27 36.16
N LEU A 55 29.38 18.70 35.00
CA LEU A 55 29.96 17.86 33.97
C LEU A 55 31.28 17.22 34.43
N LEU A 56 32.16 18.00 35.07
CA LEU A 56 33.42 17.54 35.65
C LEU A 56 33.22 16.55 36.81
N LYS A 57 32.16 16.70 37.61
CA LYS A 57 31.83 15.75 38.70
C LYS A 57 31.43 14.36 38.19
N ASN A 58 30.94 14.26 36.95
CA ASN A 58 30.43 13.02 36.37
C ASN A 58 31.47 12.29 35.50
N VAL A 59 32.69 12.82 35.38
CA VAL A 59 33.80 12.25 34.61
C VAL A 59 34.95 11.92 35.55
N ASP A 60 35.57 10.77 35.35
CA ASP A 60 36.75 10.35 36.12
C ASP A 60 37.96 11.15 35.60
N LEU A 61 38.26 12.27 36.27
CA LEU A 61 39.41 13.10 35.95
C LEU A 61 40.70 12.40 36.39
N GLY A 62 41.78 12.54 35.60
CA GLY A 62 43.08 11.93 35.91
C GLY A 62 43.71 12.37 37.24
N ASP A 63 44.88 11.81 37.55
CA ASP A 63 45.62 11.90 38.84
C ASP A 63 45.97 13.34 39.30
N ASP A 64 45.79 14.35 38.43
CA ASP A 64 46.01 15.78 38.69
C ASP A 64 44.72 16.60 38.82
N GLY A 65 43.55 16.09 38.41
CA GLY A 65 42.23 16.77 38.53
C GLY A 65 42.08 18.12 37.80
N GLU A 66 43.14 18.62 37.18
CA GLU A 66 43.23 19.95 36.56
C GLU A 66 43.22 19.92 35.02
N THR A 67 43.33 18.73 34.42
CA THR A 67 43.39 18.55 32.97
C THR A 67 42.43 17.48 32.48
N ILE A 68 41.80 17.74 31.33
CA ILE A 68 40.82 16.86 30.67
C ILE A 68 41.45 16.32 29.40
N GLY A 69 41.43 15.00 29.23
CA GLY A 69 41.84 14.33 28.00
C GLY A 69 40.80 14.44 26.89
N PHE A 70 41.20 14.13 25.66
CA PHE A 70 40.28 14.18 24.51
C PHE A 70 39.08 13.22 24.67
N ASP A 71 39.30 12.01 25.20
CA ASP A 71 38.24 11.01 25.38
C ASP A 71 37.22 11.43 26.46
N GLU A 72 37.70 12.11 27.50
CA GLU A 72 36.88 12.70 28.57
C GLU A 72 36.04 13.87 28.05
N PHE A 73 36.64 14.72 27.19
CA PHE A 73 35.95 15.80 26.50
C PHE A 73 34.81 15.31 25.60
N LEU A 74 35.00 14.18 24.90
CA LEU A 74 33.93 13.53 24.13
C LEU A 74 32.77 13.10 25.04
N LEU A 75 33.07 12.54 26.21
CA LEU A 75 32.07 12.12 27.19
C LEU A 75 31.26 13.30 27.75
N LEU A 76 31.89 14.45 27.96
CA LEU A 76 31.24 15.67 28.44
C LEU A 76 30.23 16.24 27.46
N ILE A 77 30.49 16.12 26.16
CA ILE A 77 29.59 16.58 25.10
C ILE A 77 28.41 15.60 24.91
N ARG A 78 28.55 14.36 25.36
CA ARG A 78 27.53 13.29 25.28
C ARG A 78 26.29 13.59 26.12
N SER A 79 26.41 14.12 27.34
CA SER A 79 25.29 14.18 28.30
C SER A 79 24.23 15.24 27.95
N GLN A 80 23.26 14.86 27.12
CA GLN A 80 21.92 15.47 27.07
C GLN A 80 20.88 14.36 26.88
N PRO A 81 19.73 14.41 27.58
CA PRO A 81 18.58 13.55 27.36
C PRO A 81 17.65 14.08 26.25
N ASP A 82 17.03 13.13 25.55
CA ASP A 82 15.75 13.16 24.80
C ASP A 82 15.61 14.05 23.54
N ILE A 83 15.93 13.45 22.39
CA ILE A 83 15.43 13.85 21.06
C ILE A 83 14.47 12.74 20.56
N ASP A 84 13.35 12.55 21.26
CA ASP A 84 12.41 11.43 21.05
C ASP A 84 11.39 11.67 19.91
N ALA A 85 11.80 12.32 18.83
CA ALA A 85 11.05 12.30 17.59
C ALA A 85 11.70 11.29 16.64
N PRO A 86 11.01 10.21 16.20
CA PRO A 86 11.58 9.19 15.31
C PRO A 86 12.11 9.76 13.98
N TYR A 87 11.77 11.02 13.67
CA TYR A 87 12.30 11.80 12.56
C TYR A 87 12.65 13.22 13.04
N ASN A 88 13.84 13.42 13.61
CA ASN A 88 14.34 14.78 13.86
C ASN A 88 14.61 15.47 12.51
N LEU A 89 13.73 16.40 12.15
CA LEU A 89 13.74 17.12 10.86
C LEU A 89 14.48 18.46 10.93
N GLY A 90 14.86 18.90 12.12
CA GLY A 90 15.55 20.17 12.35
C GLY A 90 17.07 20.01 12.45
N PRO A 91 17.83 21.11 12.37
CA PRO A 91 19.26 21.08 12.64
C PRO A 91 19.56 20.54 14.02
N ASP A 92 20.56 19.67 14.11
CA ASP A 92 21.04 19.20 15.41
C ASP A 92 21.58 20.41 16.19
N PRO A 93 21.04 20.71 17.38
CA PRO A 93 21.50 21.83 18.19
C PRO A 93 23.01 21.79 18.41
N LYS A 94 23.59 20.60 18.63
CA LYS A 94 25.03 20.43 18.85
C LYS A 94 25.82 20.80 17.60
N VAL A 95 25.41 20.30 16.44
CA VAL A 95 26.12 20.55 15.17
C VAL A 95 26.03 22.02 14.77
N MET A 96 24.89 22.69 15.02
CA MET A 96 24.72 24.11 14.76
C MET A 96 25.68 24.99 15.59
N GLU A 97 25.92 24.59 16.82
CA GLU A 97 26.80 25.27 17.74
C GLU A 97 28.27 25.14 17.33
N PHE A 98 28.69 23.93 16.92
CA PHE A 98 30.01 23.72 16.30
C PHE A 98 30.21 24.56 15.03
N ILE A 99 29.17 24.69 14.20
CA ILE A 99 29.20 25.57 13.03
C ILE A 99 29.44 27.03 13.45
N ASN A 100 28.77 27.53 14.49
CA ASN A 100 28.95 28.90 14.96
C ASN A 100 30.38 29.14 15.50
N ILE A 101 30.91 28.23 16.31
CA ILE A 101 32.27 28.34 16.87
C ILE A 101 33.32 28.38 15.76
N LEU A 102 33.22 27.48 14.78
CA LEU A 102 34.15 27.44 13.66
C LEU A 102 34.03 28.68 12.76
N GLU A 103 32.84 29.29 12.66
CA GLU A 103 32.66 30.56 11.95
C GLU A 103 33.34 31.74 12.65
N GLU A 104 33.22 31.82 13.98
CA GLU A 104 33.90 32.81 14.80
C GLU A 104 35.42 32.64 14.74
N TYR A 105 35.90 31.39 14.83
CA TYR A 105 37.32 31.07 14.70
C TYR A 105 37.88 31.48 13.34
N ARG A 106 37.19 31.12 12.23
CA ARG A 106 37.57 31.56 10.89
C ARG A 106 37.66 33.08 10.80
N ALA A 107 36.68 33.80 11.34
CA ALA A 107 36.64 35.26 11.30
C ALA A 107 37.82 35.89 12.05
N LYS A 108 38.20 35.32 13.20
CA LYS A 108 39.35 35.76 13.99
C LYS A 108 40.68 35.51 13.25
N CYS A 109 40.85 34.35 12.62
CA CYS A 109 42.02 34.07 11.79
C CYS A 109 42.12 35.00 10.56
N GLU A 110 40.98 35.40 9.97
CA GLU A 110 40.94 36.40 8.88
C GLU A 110 41.39 37.79 9.34
N GLU A 111 41.04 38.20 10.57
CA GLU A 111 41.45 39.48 11.19
C GLU A 111 42.93 39.49 11.57
N ASP A 112 43.43 38.39 12.14
CA ASP A 112 44.84 38.22 12.52
C ASP A 112 45.78 37.99 11.31
N GLY A 113 45.22 37.87 10.10
CA GLY A 113 45.98 37.63 8.85
C GLY A 113 46.47 36.19 8.66
N ASN A 114 46.01 35.26 9.48
CA ASN A 114 46.36 33.84 9.41
C ASN A 114 45.44 33.08 8.43
N TYR A 115 45.64 33.33 7.14
CA TYR A 115 44.75 32.80 6.08
C TYR A 115 44.78 31.27 5.92
N LEU A 116 45.88 30.60 6.29
CA LEU A 116 45.98 29.14 6.20
C LEU A 116 45.07 28.45 7.23
N GLU A 117 44.98 28.99 8.44
CA GLU A 117 44.06 28.50 9.46
C GLU A 117 42.61 28.84 9.14
N ALA A 118 42.35 30.04 8.60
CA ALA A 118 41.02 30.40 8.10
C ALA A 118 40.54 29.44 6.99
N GLN A 119 41.43 29.02 6.09
CA GLN A 119 41.09 28.03 5.04
C GLN A 119 40.78 26.64 5.62
N ARG A 120 41.50 26.20 6.65
CA ARG A 120 41.22 24.93 7.34
C ARG A 120 39.87 24.97 8.04
N ALA A 121 39.57 26.05 8.76
CA ALA A 121 38.28 26.26 9.41
C ALA A 121 37.12 26.32 8.39
N ASP A 122 37.30 27.01 7.26
CA ASP A 122 36.30 27.06 6.19
C ASP A 122 36.04 25.69 5.55
N THR A 123 37.10 24.90 5.32
CA THR A 123 36.99 23.53 4.81
C THR A 123 36.18 22.64 5.77
N GLN A 124 36.43 22.76 7.08
CA GLN A 124 35.69 22.03 8.11
C GLN A 124 34.22 22.49 8.23
N LEU A 125 33.96 23.79 8.14
CA LEU A 125 32.59 24.35 8.09
C LEU A 125 31.79 23.80 6.92
N VAL A 126 32.39 23.75 5.72
CA VAL A 126 31.74 23.20 4.53
C VAL A 126 31.44 21.71 4.73
N ALA A 127 32.38 20.95 5.29
CA ALA A 127 32.19 19.52 5.59
C ALA A 127 31.04 19.28 6.59
N LEU A 128 31.03 19.98 7.73
CA LEU A 128 30.00 19.82 8.76
C LEU A 128 28.61 20.24 8.26
N ARG A 129 28.51 21.33 7.50
CA ARG A 129 27.25 21.74 6.85
C ARG A 129 26.76 20.68 5.87
N ALA A 130 27.65 20.11 5.07
CA ALA A 130 27.31 19.08 4.11
C ALA A 130 26.83 17.78 4.81
N GLN A 131 27.50 17.38 5.90
CA GLN A 131 27.12 16.23 6.71
C GLN A 131 25.75 16.43 7.37
N GLU A 132 25.52 17.61 7.95
CA GLU A 132 24.26 17.94 8.62
C GLU A 132 23.09 18.06 7.63
N ALA A 133 23.32 18.67 6.46
CA ALA A 133 22.35 18.69 5.38
C ALA A 133 22.01 17.27 4.89
N LYS A 134 23.01 16.37 4.83
CA LYS A 134 22.82 14.96 4.47
C LYS A 134 22.02 14.21 5.53
N ARG A 135 22.26 14.45 6.83
CA ARG A 135 21.48 13.89 7.94
C ARG A 135 20.01 14.31 7.85
N GLN A 136 19.75 15.61 7.74
CA GLN A 136 18.39 16.14 7.63
C GLN A 136 17.68 15.63 6.36
N SER A 137 18.39 15.53 5.23
CA SER A 137 17.84 14.95 3.99
C SER A 137 17.50 13.47 4.15
N LYS A 138 18.33 12.67 4.83
CA LYS A 138 18.03 11.26 5.13
C LYS A 138 16.82 11.13 6.05
N SER A 139 16.74 11.94 7.11
CA SER A 139 15.60 11.97 8.05
C SER A 139 14.29 12.30 7.33
N LEU A 140 14.30 13.31 6.46
CA LEU A 140 13.14 13.68 5.64
C LEU A 140 12.70 12.53 4.71
N LYS A 141 13.66 11.87 4.03
CA LYS A 141 13.36 10.71 3.18
C LYS A 141 12.77 9.56 3.97
N ALA A 142 13.31 9.26 5.16
CA ALA A 142 12.81 8.20 6.03
C ALA A 142 11.35 8.47 6.44
N LYS A 143 11.03 9.72 6.83
CA LYS A 143 9.65 10.12 7.12
C LYS A 143 8.71 9.93 5.92
N GLN A 144 9.13 10.36 4.73
CA GLN A 144 8.33 10.21 3.51
C GLN A 144 8.08 8.74 3.12
N ILE A 145 9.06 7.86 3.37
CA ILE A 145 8.92 6.42 3.17
C ILE A 145 7.90 5.84 4.15
N ALA A 146 7.98 6.22 5.43
CA ALA A 146 7.01 5.78 6.44
C ALA A 146 5.57 6.23 6.08
N GLU A 147 5.37 7.49 5.69
CA GLU A 147 4.05 7.97 5.24
C GLU A 147 3.51 7.19 4.03
N ARG A 148 4.37 6.81 3.07
CA ARG A 148 3.99 5.96 1.93
C ARG A 148 3.62 4.55 2.39
N GLN A 149 4.36 3.99 3.34
CA GLN A 149 4.06 2.68 3.92
C GLN A 149 2.71 2.69 4.64
N ASP A 150 2.41 3.72 5.42
CA ASP A 150 1.12 3.87 6.12
C ASP A 150 -0.05 3.91 5.13
N ILE A 151 0.09 4.68 4.04
CA ILE A 151 -0.92 4.74 2.97
C ILE A 151 -1.06 3.39 2.26
N GLN A 152 0.04 2.66 2.05
CA GLN A 152 0.00 1.32 1.47
C GLN A 152 -0.71 0.32 2.39
N ILE A 153 -0.44 0.36 3.69
CA ILE A 153 -1.10 -0.49 4.70
C ILE A 153 -2.60 -0.18 4.73
N ALA A 154 -2.97 1.10 4.81
CA ALA A 154 -4.36 1.53 4.78
C ALA A 154 -5.08 1.08 3.49
N HIS A 155 -4.41 1.17 2.35
CA HIS A 155 -4.96 0.67 1.08
C HIS A 155 -5.13 -0.84 1.07
N ASN A 156 -4.13 -1.59 1.50
CA ASN A 156 -4.20 -3.04 1.57
C ASN A 156 -5.39 -3.47 2.45
N MET A 157 -5.58 -2.82 3.60
CA MET A 157 -6.71 -3.05 4.50
C MET A 157 -8.05 -2.72 3.82
N GLN A 158 -8.16 -1.58 3.15
CA GLN A 158 -9.38 -1.24 2.39
C GLN A 158 -9.68 -2.26 1.28
N TYR A 159 -8.65 -2.78 0.62
CA TYR A 159 -8.79 -3.78 -0.43
C TYR A 159 -9.21 -5.14 0.13
N THR A 160 -8.68 -5.54 1.29
CA THR A 160 -9.11 -6.77 1.98
C THR A 160 -10.56 -6.66 2.43
N ASP A 161 -10.96 -5.54 3.03
CA ASP A 161 -12.33 -5.31 3.50
C ASP A 161 -13.31 -5.28 2.33
N PHE A 162 -12.93 -4.63 1.23
CA PHE A 162 -13.70 -4.63 -0.01
C PHE A 162 -13.93 -6.05 -0.55
N ASN A 163 -12.87 -6.86 -0.62
CA ASN A 163 -13.00 -8.23 -1.11
C ASN A 163 -13.86 -9.07 -0.17
N SER A 164 -13.64 -8.99 1.14
CA SER A 164 -14.44 -9.73 2.12
C SER A 164 -15.92 -9.38 2.03
N ALA A 165 -16.27 -8.10 1.87
CA ALA A 165 -17.66 -7.67 1.73
C ALA A 165 -18.29 -8.20 0.43
N TRP A 166 -17.55 -8.19 -0.68
CA TRP A 166 -18.04 -8.74 -1.94
C TRP A 166 -18.15 -10.26 -1.92
N ASP A 167 -17.21 -10.95 -1.28
CA ASP A 167 -17.24 -12.41 -1.15
C ASP A 167 -18.46 -12.82 -0.32
N GLN A 168 -18.70 -12.16 0.82
CA GLN A 168 -19.92 -12.37 1.61
C GLN A 168 -21.20 -12.10 0.80
N TYR A 169 -21.26 -10.98 0.07
CA TYR A 169 -22.41 -10.64 -0.77
C TYR A 169 -22.68 -11.71 -1.85
N MET A 170 -21.61 -12.23 -2.48
CA MET A 170 -21.72 -13.28 -3.50
C MET A 170 -22.16 -14.62 -2.88
N ASP A 171 -21.65 -14.97 -1.70
CA ASP A 171 -22.03 -16.18 -0.98
C ASP A 171 -23.50 -16.14 -0.55
N GLU A 172 -23.97 -14.99 -0.06
CA GLU A 172 -25.39 -14.77 0.26
C GLU A 172 -26.27 -14.94 -0.98
N TYR A 173 -25.87 -14.36 -2.11
CA TYR A 173 -26.57 -14.54 -3.38
C TYR A 173 -26.60 -16.00 -3.84
N ASP A 174 -25.46 -16.69 -3.82
CA ASP A 174 -25.34 -18.09 -4.24
C ASP A 174 -26.15 -19.02 -3.30
N SER A 175 -26.17 -18.75 -2.00
CA SER A 175 -27.01 -19.43 -1.00
C SER A 175 -28.52 -19.22 -1.26
N MET A 176 -28.94 -17.99 -1.48
CA MET A 176 -30.34 -17.68 -1.83
C MET A 176 -30.77 -18.36 -3.13
N ALA A 177 -29.89 -18.37 -4.14
CA ALA A 177 -30.13 -19.04 -5.41
C ALA A 177 -30.30 -20.55 -5.23
N GLN A 178 -29.46 -21.19 -4.41
CA GLN A 178 -29.58 -22.61 -4.07
C GLN A 178 -30.89 -22.92 -3.34
N ALA A 179 -31.28 -22.09 -2.37
CA ALA A 179 -32.55 -22.24 -1.67
C ALA A 179 -33.75 -22.16 -2.62
N TYR A 180 -33.72 -21.23 -3.57
CA TYR A 180 -34.78 -21.08 -4.57
C TYR A 180 -34.84 -22.27 -5.55
N ILE A 181 -33.69 -22.78 -5.99
CA ILE A 181 -33.62 -24.02 -6.80
C ILE A 181 -34.22 -25.18 -6.01
N LYS A 182 -33.82 -25.35 -4.75
CA LYS A 182 -34.33 -26.41 -3.87
C LYS A 182 -35.85 -26.34 -3.74
N GLN A 183 -36.38 -25.17 -3.40
CA GLN A 183 -37.83 -24.95 -3.28
C GLN A 183 -38.57 -25.31 -4.58
N MET A 184 -38.03 -24.92 -5.74
CA MET A 184 -38.65 -25.24 -7.03
C MET A 184 -38.60 -26.75 -7.32
N THR A 185 -37.48 -27.42 -7.05
CA THR A 185 -37.36 -28.87 -7.25
C THR A 185 -38.26 -29.68 -6.33
N GLU A 186 -38.44 -29.25 -5.08
CA GLU A 186 -39.37 -29.86 -4.13
C GLU A 186 -40.82 -29.71 -4.60
N LYS A 187 -41.19 -28.52 -5.07
CA LYS A 187 -42.51 -28.26 -5.66
C LYS A 187 -42.73 -29.10 -6.93
N HIS A 188 -41.73 -29.20 -7.80
CA HIS A 188 -41.82 -30.07 -8.97
C HIS A 188 -42.00 -31.54 -8.59
N ALA A 189 -41.35 -32.01 -7.52
CA ALA A 189 -41.51 -33.37 -7.03
C ALA A 189 -42.90 -33.63 -6.42
N THR A 190 -43.51 -32.66 -5.73
CA THR A 190 -44.90 -32.77 -5.27
C THR A 190 -45.88 -32.78 -6.43
N ASP A 191 -45.69 -31.87 -7.40
CA ASP A 191 -46.56 -31.74 -8.56
C ASP A 191 -46.49 -32.99 -9.47
N LEU A 192 -45.30 -33.58 -9.61
CA LEU A 192 -45.10 -34.83 -10.35
C LEU A 192 -45.85 -35.99 -9.70
N ARG A 193 -45.79 -36.12 -8.37
CA ARG A 193 -46.54 -37.16 -7.64
C ARG A 193 -48.05 -36.98 -7.82
N ALA A 194 -48.56 -35.77 -7.64
CA ALA A 194 -49.98 -35.47 -7.84
C ALA A 194 -50.43 -35.73 -9.29
N PHE A 195 -49.57 -35.41 -10.27
CA PHE A 195 -49.82 -35.70 -11.67
C PHE A 195 -49.88 -37.21 -11.94
N GLN A 196 -48.92 -37.99 -11.43
CA GLN A 196 -48.87 -39.44 -11.57
C GLN A 196 -50.12 -40.09 -10.95
N GLU A 197 -50.52 -39.70 -9.75
CA GLU A 197 -51.71 -40.22 -9.07
C GLU A 197 -53.00 -39.93 -9.87
N LYS A 198 -53.17 -38.69 -10.32
CA LYS A 198 -54.30 -38.28 -11.15
C LYS A 198 -54.33 -39.04 -12.48
N LEU A 199 -53.17 -39.21 -13.11
CA LEU A 199 -53.04 -39.91 -14.38
C LEU A 199 -53.33 -41.41 -14.22
N HIS A 200 -52.87 -42.02 -13.13
CA HIS A 200 -53.17 -43.41 -12.81
C HIS A 200 -54.67 -43.62 -12.62
N LYS A 201 -55.34 -42.75 -11.85
CA LYS A 201 -56.79 -42.79 -11.66
C LYS A 201 -57.55 -42.67 -12.98
N GLU A 202 -57.20 -41.70 -13.84
CA GLU A 202 -57.86 -41.50 -15.15
C GLU A 202 -57.71 -42.71 -16.10
N LEU A 203 -56.58 -43.43 -16.02
CA LEU A 203 -56.31 -44.60 -16.84
C LEU A 203 -57.01 -45.87 -16.30
N MET A 204 -57.07 -46.04 -14.98
CA MET A 204 -57.67 -47.23 -14.33
C MET A 204 -59.21 -47.19 -14.29
N GLU A 205 -59.83 -46.02 -14.32
CA GLU A 205 -61.30 -45.88 -14.36
C GLU A 205 -61.92 -46.31 -15.71
N ARG A 206 -61.10 -46.57 -16.74
CA ARG A 206 -61.59 -47.00 -18.06
C ARG A 206 -61.83 -48.51 -18.05
N PRO A 207 -63.07 -49.00 -18.26
CA PRO A 207 -63.34 -50.42 -18.25
C PRO A 207 -62.57 -51.14 -19.38
N PRO A 208 -61.99 -52.33 -19.11
CA PRO A 208 -61.23 -53.08 -20.10
C PRO A 208 -62.12 -53.50 -21.26
N LYS A 209 -61.63 -53.33 -22.49
CA LYS A 209 -62.36 -53.68 -23.72
C LYS A 209 -61.74 -54.92 -24.33
N PHE A 210 -62.34 -56.07 -24.04
CA PHE A 210 -61.94 -57.36 -24.60
C PHE A 210 -62.33 -57.50 -26.07
N SER A 211 -61.59 -58.33 -26.80
CA SER A 211 -61.88 -58.61 -28.20
C SER A 211 -63.23 -59.33 -28.36
N LYS A 212 -63.82 -59.21 -29.56
CA LYS A 212 -65.04 -59.95 -29.91
C LYS A 212 -64.84 -61.46 -29.80
N GLU A 213 -63.65 -61.94 -30.17
CA GLU A 213 -63.26 -63.34 -30.11
C GLU A 213 -63.30 -63.88 -28.68
N LEU A 214 -62.69 -63.18 -27.72
CA LEU A 214 -62.73 -63.57 -26.31
C LEU A 214 -64.16 -63.60 -25.75
N ILE A 215 -64.98 -62.61 -26.10
CA ILE A 215 -66.40 -62.56 -25.71
C ILE A 215 -67.19 -63.75 -26.29
N GLU A 216 -66.87 -64.17 -27.52
CA GLU A 216 -67.48 -65.32 -28.17
C GLU A 216 -67.05 -66.65 -27.52
N TRP A 217 -65.77 -66.82 -27.21
CA TRP A 217 -65.25 -67.96 -26.45
C TRP A 217 -65.94 -68.07 -25.06
N ARG A 218 -66.06 -66.95 -24.33
CA ARG A 218 -66.79 -66.90 -23.04
C ARG A 218 -68.28 -67.23 -23.18
N ARG A 219 -68.96 -66.74 -24.23
CA ARG A 219 -70.35 -67.13 -24.52
C ARG A 219 -70.48 -68.61 -24.87
N ARG A 220 -69.53 -69.19 -25.60
CA ARG A 220 -69.52 -70.63 -25.92
C ARG A 220 -69.28 -71.48 -24.66
N GLN A 221 -68.35 -71.07 -23.79
CA GLN A 221 -68.09 -71.68 -22.50
C GLN A 221 -69.38 -71.76 -21.66
N HIS A 222 -70.08 -70.62 -21.49
CA HIS A 222 -71.29 -70.54 -20.68
C HIS A 222 -72.42 -71.44 -21.22
N ARG A 223 -72.60 -71.46 -22.55
CA ARG A 223 -73.59 -72.35 -23.20
C ARG A 223 -73.28 -73.84 -22.97
N LEU A 224 -72.03 -74.26 -23.11
CA LEU A 224 -71.62 -75.66 -22.86
C LEU A 224 -71.79 -76.06 -21.39
N ALA A 225 -71.50 -75.15 -20.46
CA ALA A 225 -71.73 -75.37 -19.04
C ALA A 225 -73.22 -75.52 -18.70
N GLN A 226 -74.10 -74.71 -19.30
CA GLN A 226 -75.56 -74.83 -19.15
C GLN A 226 -76.09 -76.16 -19.68
N GLN A 227 -75.49 -76.70 -20.74
CA GLN A 227 -75.79 -78.01 -21.30
C GLN A 227 -75.21 -79.18 -20.47
N LYS A 228 -74.57 -78.91 -19.32
CA LYS A 228 -73.85 -79.86 -18.46
C LYS A 228 -72.69 -80.60 -19.16
N ASN A 229 -72.21 -80.09 -20.30
CA ASN A 229 -71.03 -80.62 -20.97
C ASN A 229 -69.76 -79.98 -20.38
N TYR A 230 -69.39 -80.42 -19.18
CA TYR A 230 -68.30 -79.83 -18.41
C TYR A 230 -66.92 -80.09 -19.02
N ALA A 231 -66.72 -81.23 -19.67
CA ALA A 231 -65.44 -81.59 -20.28
C ALA A 231 -65.09 -80.65 -21.45
N GLU A 232 -66.05 -80.36 -22.34
CA GLU A 232 -65.84 -79.37 -23.40
C GLU A 232 -65.81 -77.94 -22.85
N ALA A 233 -66.66 -77.60 -21.87
CA ALA A 233 -66.65 -76.29 -21.25
C ALA A 233 -65.28 -75.97 -20.61
N GLN A 234 -64.61 -76.95 -19.99
CA GLN A 234 -63.28 -76.78 -19.41
C GLN A 234 -62.21 -76.52 -20.47
N LYS A 235 -62.30 -77.19 -21.64
CA LYS A 235 -61.38 -76.92 -22.76
C LYS A 235 -61.54 -75.48 -23.29
N ILE A 236 -62.79 -75.03 -23.47
CA ILE A 236 -63.07 -73.65 -23.90
C ILE A 236 -62.61 -72.64 -22.85
N LYS A 237 -62.79 -72.95 -21.56
CA LYS A 237 -62.32 -72.10 -20.46
C LYS A 237 -60.81 -71.87 -20.53
N LEU A 238 -60.01 -72.90 -20.72
CA LEU A 238 -58.54 -72.76 -20.81
C LEU A 238 -58.12 -71.83 -21.96
N ILE A 239 -58.76 -71.97 -23.13
CA ILE A 239 -58.49 -71.10 -24.29
C ILE A 239 -58.91 -69.65 -23.99
N ALA A 240 -60.09 -69.46 -23.40
CA ALA A 240 -60.58 -68.13 -23.05
C ALA A 240 -59.74 -67.46 -21.94
N ASP A 241 -59.31 -68.21 -20.92
CA ASP A 241 -58.47 -67.71 -19.83
C ASP A 241 -57.08 -67.29 -20.35
N GLU A 242 -56.49 -68.06 -21.26
CA GLU A 242 -55.22 -67.72 -21.92
C GLU A 242 -55.34 -66.47 -22.79
N LEU A 243 -56.36 -66.41 -23.66
CA LEU A 243 -56.61 -65.24 -24.52
C LEU A 243 -56.89 -63.98 -23.68
N GLU A 244 -57.64 -64.12 -22.58
CA GLU A 244 -57.88 -63.03 -21.63
C GLU A 244 -56.59 -62.57 -20.95
N GLY A 245 -55.70 -63.49 -20.57
CA GLY A 245 -54.39 -63.16 -20.03
C GLY A 245 -53.56 -62.34 -21.01
N GLN A 246 -53.50 -62.75 -22.27
CA GLN A 246 -52.78 -62.06 -23.34
C GLN A 246 -53.37 -60.68 -23.63
N GLU A 247 -54.69 -60.56 -23.77
CA GLU A 247 -55.35 -59.27 -24.01
C GLU A 247 -55.18 -58.30 -22.83
N ARG A 248 -55.26 -58.80 -21.58
CA ARG A 248 -54.99 -57.98 -20.39
C ARG A 248 -53.55 -57.48 -20.36
N ALA A 249 -52.58 -58.33 -20.69
CA ALA A 249 -51.18 -57.95 -20.78
C ALA A 249 -50.96 -56.85 -21.83
N GLN A 250 -51.50 -57.02 -23.04
CA GLN A 250 -51.40 -56.02 -24.11
C GLN A 250 -52.08 -54.69 -23.75
N MET A 251 -53.25 -54.74 -23.09
CA MET A 251 -53.93 -53.53 -22.59
C MET A 251 -53.08 -52.83 -21.53
N ASN A 252 -52.50 -53.56 -20.58
CA ASN A 252 -51.62 -53.01 -19.55
C ASN A 252 -50.37 -52.37 -20.17
N ASP A 253 -49.72 -53.03 -21.13
CA ASP A 253 -48.56 -52.49 -21.84
C ASP A 253 -48.92 -51.20 -22.60
N SER A 254 -50.07 -51.19 -23.27
CA SER A 254 -50.57 -50.00 -23.97
C SER A 254 -50.84 -48.83 -23.01
N LEU A 255 -51.42 -49.11 -21.83
CA LEU A 255 -51.63 -48.10 -20.79
C LEU A 255 -50.30 -47.58 -20.22
N GLN A 256 -49.31 -48.44 -20.01
CA GLN A 256 -47.97 -48.06 -19.57
C GLN A 256 -47.27 -47.15 -20.58
N VAL A 257 -47.38 -47.44 -21.89
CA VAL A 257 -46.85 -46.58 -22.95
C VAL A 257 -47.50 -45.20 -22.94
N ILE A 258 -48.82 -45.12 -22.73
CA ILE A 258 -49.52 -43.83 -22.61
C ILE A 258 -49.09 -43.07 -21.35
N PHE A 259 -48.98 -43.78 -20.22
CA PHE A 259 -48.55 -43.23 -18.93
C PHE A 259 -47.14 -42.62 -19.04
N THR A 260 -46.17 -43.42 -19.48
CA THR A 260 -44.77 -43.00 -19.65
C THR A 260 -44.64 -41.83 -20.63
N ARG A 261 -45.38 -41.83 -21.74
CA ARG A 261 -45.37 -40.71 -22.70
C ARG A 261 -45.88 -39.41 -22.09
N LYS A 262 -46.98 -39.47 -21.32
CA LYS A 262 -47.55 -38.29 -20.64
C LYS A 262 -46.63 -37.80 -19.52
N GLU A 263 -46.09 -38.71 -18.70
CA GLU A 263 -45.14 -38.40 -17.64
C GLU A 263 -43.86 -37.76 -18.18
N THR A 264 -43.29 -38.31 -19.27
CA THR A 264 -42.07 -37.78 -19.89
C THR A 264 -42.27 -36.34 -20.36
N LYS A 265 -43.42 -36.03 -20.99
CA LYS A 265 -43.74 -34.65 -21.40
C LYS A 265 -43.83 -33.70 -20.21
N PHE A 266 -44.44 -34.14 -19.11
CA PHE A 266 -44.54 -33.34 -17.89
C PHE A 266 -43.16 -33.07 -17.27
N ARG A 267 -42.31 -34.09 -17.16
CA ARG A 267 -40.92 -33.93 -16.69
C ARG A 267 -40.10 -33.02 -17.60
N GLN A 268 -40.27 -33.08 -18.92
CA GLN A 268 -39.61 -32.17 -19.86
C GLN A 268 -39.99 -30.71 -19.62
N GLN A 269 -41.26 -30.43 -19.29
CA GLN A 269 -41.71 -29.08 -18.93
C GLN A 269 -41.04 -28.59 -17.63
N GLN A 270 -41.01 -29.42 -16.59
CA GLN A 270 -40.31 -29.11 -15.33
C GLN A 270 -38.81 -28.86 -15.56
N GLN A 271 -38.16 -29.70 -16.38
CA GLN A 271 -36.76 -29.54 -16.73
C GLN A 271 -36.50 -28.22 -17.48
N ALA A 272 -37.36 -27.85 -18.44
CA ALA A 272 -37.24 -26.58 -19.14
C ALA A 272 -37.35 -25.37 -18.20
N GLU A 273 -38.25 -25.44 -17.21
CA GLU A 273 -38.42 -24.40 -16.18
C GLU A 273 -37.17 -24.27 -15.29
N VAL A 274 -36.61 -25.39 -14.81
CA VAL A 274 -35.33 -25.42 -14.07
C VAL A 274 -34.20 -24.83 -14.89
N GLN A 275 -34.08 -25.20 -16.15
CA GLN A 275 -33.03 -24.67 -17.03
C GLN A 275 -33.18 -23.17 -17.26
N ALA A 276 -34.41 -22.66 -17.43
CA ALA A 276 -34.66 -21.23 -17.55
C ALA A 276 -34.31 -20.46 -16.26
N LEU A 277 -34.56 -21.06 -15.09
CA LEU A 277 -34.14 -20.49 -13.81
C LEU A 277 -32.61 -20.44 -13.68
N LEU A 278 -31.92 -21.55 -13.95
CA LEU A 278 -30.46 -21.62 -13.87
C LEU A 278 -29.78 -20.59 -14.78
N LYS A 279 -30.28 -20.41 -16.01
CA LYS A 279 -29.78 -19.37 -16.92
C LYS A 279 -29.94 -17.96 -16.37
N ARG A 280 -31.07 -17.66 -15.70
CA ARG A 280 -31.31 -16.35 -15.06
C ARG A 280 -30.36 -16.12 -13.89
N ILE A 281 -30.16 -17.14 -13.05
CA ILE A 281 -29.23 -17.09 -11.91
C ILE A 281 -27.80 -16.84 -12.40
N ASP A 282 -27.33 -17.59 -13.40
CA ASP A 282 -26.00 -17.42 -14.00
C ASP A 282 -25.83 -16.04 -14.65
N GLY A 283 -26.84 -15.56 -15.38
CA GLY A 283 -26.84 -14.22 -15.96
C GLY A 283 -26.70 -13.11 -14.91
N ARG A 284 -27.47 -13.18 -13.82
CA ARG A 284 -27.36 -12.24 -12.70
C ARG A 284 -26.04 -12.36 -11.96
N ARG A 285 -25.54 -13.57 -11.73
CA ARG A 285 -24.23 -13.82 -11.10
C ARG A 285 -23.10 -13.17 -11.89
N LYS A 286 -23.10 -13.32 -13.23
CA LYS A 286 -22.14 -12.66 -14.13
C LYS A 286 -22.22 -11.13 -14.02
N GLU A 287 -23.41 -10.58 -13.84
CA GLU A 287 -23.58 -9.14 -13.65
C GLU A 287 -22.98 -8.65 -12.32
N HIS A 288 -23.20 -9.38 -11.23
CA HIS A 288 -22.55 -9.06 -9.93
C HIS A 288 -21.02 -9.12 -10.02
N VAL A 289 -20.46 -10.11 -10.72
CA VAL A 289 -19.00 -10.18 -10.96
C VAL A 289 -18.50 -8.98 -11.77
N LYS A 290 -19.24 -8.51 -12.78
CA LYS A 290 -18.89 -7.28 -13.51
C LYS A 290 -18.92 -6.05 -12.61
N GLN A 291 -19.93 -5.93 -11.74
CA GLN A 291 -20.04 -4.85 -10.77
C GLN A 291 -18.85 -4.84 -9.81
N ARG A 292 -18.52 -6.00 -9.21
CA ARG A 292 -17.31 -6.18 -8.38
C ARG A 292 -16.05 -5.69 -9.09
N ASN A 293 -15.86 -6.11 -10.35
CA ASN A 293 -14.69 -5.70 -11.14
C ASN A 293 -14.64 -4.19 -11.39
N LEU A 294 -15.79 -3.56 -11.63
CA LEU A 294 -15.89 -2.13 -11.86
C LEU A 294 -15.62 -1.34 -10.57
N ASP A 295 -16.18 -1.77 -9.45
CA ASP A 295 -15.95 -1.12 -8.15
C ASP A 295 -14.53 -1.35 -7.64
N SER A 296 -13.94 -2.52 -7.90
CA SER A 296 -12.53 -2.78 -7.64
C SER A 296 -11.62 -1.83 -8.43
N LYS A 297 -11.91 -1.63 -9.72
CA LYS A 297 -11.18 -0.64 -10.54
C LYS A 297 -11.32 0.77 -9.99
N ARG A 298 -12.51 1.17 -9.53
CA ARG A 298 -12.73 2.49 -8.90
C ARG A 298 -11.95 2.63 -7.60
N LEU A 299 -11.90 1.59 -6.77
CA LEU A 299 -11.11 1.57 -5.54
C LEU A 299 -9.62 1.74 -5.84
N LEU A 300 -9.08 0.97 -6.78
CA LEU A 300 -7.68 1.08 -7.21
C LEU A 300 -7.37 2.45 -7.82
N GLN A 301 -8.28 3.02 -8.60
CA GLN A 301 -8.11 4.36 -9.16
C GLN A 301 -8.07 5.43 -8.06
N ARG A 302 -8.95 5.35 -7.05
CA ARG A 302 -8.90 6.25 -5.90
C ARG A 302 -7.57 6.12 -5.16
N ASN A 303 -7.07 4.91 -4.97
CA ASN A 303 -5.77 4.68 -4.34
C ASN A 303 -4.63 5.30 -5.15
N ARG A 304 -4.60 5.08 -6.46
CA ARG A 304 -3.63 5.69 -7.37
C ARG A 304 -3.66 7.22 -7.27
N ASN A 305 -4.85 7.81 -7.19
CA ASN A 305 -4.99 9.26 -7.03
C ASN A 305 -4.43 9.74 -5.67
N VAL A 306 -4.70 9.02 -4.58
CA VAL A 306 -4.16 9.34 -3.25
C VAL A 306 -2.62 9.29 -3.24
N GLN A 307 -2.05 8.24 -3.84
CA GLN A 307 -0.59 8.11 -3.99
C GLN A 307 -0.02 9.26 -4.81
N ALA A 308 -0.61 9.60 -5.96
CA ALA A 308 -0.15 10.70 -6.81
C ALA A 308 -0.19 12.06 -6.08
N VAL A 309 -1.24 12.30 -5.29
CA VAL A 309 -1.35 13.52 -4.47
C VAL A 309 -0.27 13.57 -3.38
N LEU A 310 -0.01 12.45 -2.70
CA LEU A 310 1.07 12.35 -1.72
C LEU A 310 2.44 12.60 -2.36
N GLU A 311 2.72 11.98 -3.52
CA GLU A 311 3.99 12.16 -4.22
C GLU A 311 4.22 13.61 -4.64
N SER A 312 3.18 14.26 -5.17
CA SER A 312 3.22 15.69 -5.51
C SER A 312 3.51 16.55 -4.26
N LYS A 313 2.81 16.28 -3.14
CA LYS A 313 3.02 16.97 -1.86
C LYS A 313 4.47 16.78 -1.37
N GLN A 314 4.98 15.54 -1.36
CA GLN A 314 6.33 15.22 -0.91
C GLN A 314 7.40 15.86 -1.81
N SER A 315 7.16 15.97 -3.11
CA SER A 315 8.06 16.66 -4.05
C SER A 315 8.20 18.15 -3.70
N VAL A 316 7.07 18.84 -3.50
CA VAL A 316 7.06 20.26 -3.11
C VAL A 316 7.68 20.45 -1.72
N GLU A 317 7.35 19.60 -0.76
CA GLU A 317 7.92 19.65 0.60
C GLU A 317 9.44 19.43 0.57
N THR A 318 9.92 18.47 -0.21
CA THR A 318 11.36 18.20 -0.37
C THR A 318 12.08 19.43 -0.91
N THR A 319 11.53 20.06 -1.95
CA THR A 319 12.14 21.24 -2.57
C THR A 319 12.25 22.38 -1.56
N LYS A 320 11.17 22.65 -0.80
CA LYS A 320 11.13 23.69 0.21
C LYS A 320 12.06 23.38 1.39
N LYS A 321 12.03 22.16 1.91
CA LYS A 321 12.89 21.73 3.02
C LYS A 321 14.37 21.76 2.65
N LEU A 322 14.76 21.37 1.43
CA LEU A 322 16.14 21.48 1.00
C LEU A 322 16.62 22.95 0.94
N GLN A 323 15.75 23.88 0.55
CA GLN A 323 16.03 25.32 0.62
C GLN A 323 16.17 25.79 2.09
N ASP A 324 15.25 25.36 2.96
CA ASP A 324 15.28 25.69 4.40
C ASP A 324 16.53 25.13 5.09
N ILE A 325 16.94 23.89 4.76
CA ILE A 325 18.17 23.25 5.26
C ILE A 325 19.38 24.10 4.87
N LYS A 326 19.47 24.49 3.59
CA LYS A 326 20.57 25.30 3.08
C LYS A 326 20.65 26.67 3.74
N ALA A 327 19.50 27.31 3.98
CA ALA A 327 19.42 28.60 4.66
C ALA A 327 19.71 28.49 6.18
N GLY A 328 19.24 27.43 6.82
CA GLY A 328 19.40 27.20 8.26
C GLY A 328 20.85 26.94 8.68
N LEU A 329 21.65 26.34 7.80
CA LEU A 329 23.06 25.98 8.04
C LEU A 329 24.05 27.12 7.82
N ASN A 330 23.59 28.28 7.33
CA ASN A 330 24.40 29.49 7.10
C ASN A 330 24.02 30.60 8.09
N PRO A 331 24.78 30.82 9.17
CA PRO A 331 24.51 31.89 10.14
C PRO A 331 24.69 33.31 9.58
N ARG A 332 25.57 33.50 8.57
CA ARG A 332 25.78 34.80 7.90
C ARG A 332 24.50 35.39 7.30
N ASP A 333 23.55 34.58 6.84
CA ASP A 333 22.27 35.09 6.31
C ASP A 333 21.33 35.65 7.41
N ARG A 334 21.59 35.33 8.70
CA ARG A 334 20.87 35.95 9.83
C ARG A 334 21.42 37.34 10.20
N LEU A 335 22.69 37.62 9.89
CA LEU A 335 23.40 38.85 10.28
C LEU A 335 23.70 39.80 9.10
N SER A 336 23.51 39.37 7.85
CA SER A 336 23.77 40.15 6.61
C SER A 336 22.77 41.29 6.33
N LYS A 337 22.19 41.92 7.36
CA LYS A 337 21.56 43.24 7.21
C LYS A 337 22.50 44.38 7.56
N ASN A 338 23.59 44.13 8.29
CA ASN A 338 24.54 45.17 8.68
C ASN A 338 25.98 44.67 8.48
N ASN A 339 26.52 44.78 7.27
CA ASN A 339 27.93 45.13 7.09
C ASN A 339 28.23 45.50 5.63
N VAL A 340 28.67 46.75 5.48
CA VAL A 340 29.12 47.36 4.23
C VAL A 340 30.49 46.81 3.88
N SER A 341 30.70 46.52 2.59
CA SER A 341 31.99 46.13 2.01
C SER A 341 33.13 47.06 2.44
N VAL A 342 34.08 46.53 3.21
CA VAL A 342 35.33 47.22 3.58
C VAL A 342 36.35 46.96 2.49
N ILE A 343 36.29 47.77 1.42
CA ILE A 343 37.42 47.96 0.51
C ILE A 343 38.01 49.34 0.86
N PRO A 344 39.27 49.42 1.32
CA PRO A 344 39.96 50.69 1.53
C PRO A 344 39.99 51.54 0.25
N PRO A 345 39.72 52.85 0.32
CA PRO A 345 39.58 53.70 -0.86
C PRO A 345 40.85 53.79 -1.74
N GLU A 346 42.02 53.39 -1.23
CA GLU A 346 43.31 53.48 -1.93
C GLU A 346 43.58 52.34 -2.92
N ALA A 347 42.77 51.27 -2.93
CA ALA A 347 42.96 50.12 -3.84
C ALA A 347 42.06 50.14 -5.09
N ARG A 348 41.41 51.27 -5.41
CA ARG A 348 40.66 51.39 -6.69
C ARG A 348 41.62 51.62 -7.86
N VAL A 349 41.84 50.57 -8.64
CA VAL A 349 42.49 50.65 -9.96
C VAL A 349 41.78 51.68 -10.84
N ILE A 350 42.48 52.75 -11.20
CA ILE A 350 42.03 53.75 -12.18
C ILE A 350 41.98 53.08 -13.56
N LYS A 351 40.77 52.88 -14.10
CA LYS A 351 40.61 52.45 -15.50
C LYS A 351 41.07 53.58 -16.44
N PRO A 352 41.86 53.32 -17.49
CA PRO A 352 42.24 54.36 -18.45
C PRO A 352 41.00 54.91 -19.19
N LYS A 353 40.95 56.24 -19.30
CA LYS A 353 39.88 57.01 -19.95
C LYS A 353 39.87 56.70 -21.46
N LYS A 354 38.75 56.17 -21.99
CA LYS A 354 38.56 55.98 -23.44
C LYS A 354 38.59 57.34 -24.16
N PRO A 355 39.26 57.46 -25.33
CA PRO A 355 39.22 58.68 -26.13
C PRO A 355 37.84 58.90 -26.76
N ALA A 356 37.44 60.17 -26.86
CA ALA A 356 36.16 60.63 -27.40
C ALA A 356 35.99 60.34 -28.91
N PRO A 357 34.76 60.14 -29.39
CA PRO A 357 34.51 59.84 -30.81
C PRO A 357 34.68 61.09 -31.67
N ARG A 358 35.32 60.93 -32.84
CA ARG A 358 35.31 61.93 -33.91
C ARG A 358 34.03 61.77 -34.73
N ASP A 359 33.28 62.85 -34.85
CA ASP A 359 32.24 63.01 -35.86
C ASP A 359 32.87 63.07 -37.26
N THR A 360 32.46 62.16 -38.14
CA THR A 360 32.44 62.43 -39.58
C THR A 360 31.18 61.86 -40.19
N SER A 361 30.37 62.79 -40.67
CA SER A 361 29.19 62.65 -41.51
C SER A 361 29.39 61.79 -42.77
N GLY A 362 28.35 61.02 -43.11
CA GLY A 362 27.91 60.77 -44.48
C GLY A 362 28.68 59.72 -45.28
N VAL A 363 27.99 58.66 -45.74
CA VAL A 363 27.49 58.50 -47.12
C VAL A 363 26.69 57.20 -47.20
N ASN A 364 25.57 57.29 -47.93
CA ASN A 364 24.64 56.25 -48.38
C ASN A 364 25.28 54.91 -48.78
N THR A 365 24.54 53.80 -48.67
CA THR A 365 23.96 53.09 -49.85
C THR A 365 23.07 51.92 -49.40
N THR A 366 21.88 51.92 -49.97
CA THR A 366 20.79 50.95 -50.00
C THR A 366 21.21 49.58 -50.58
N PHE A 367 20.76 48.46 -50.01
CA PHE A 367 20.40 47.19 -50.69
C PHE A 367 19.63 46.32 -49.67
N ILE A 368 18.29 46.25 -49.69
CA ILE A 368 17.43 45.39 -50.52
C ILE A 368 17.67 43.88 -50.33
N THR A 369 16.81 43.32 -49.46
CA THR A 369 15.99 42.10 -49.56
C THR A 369 16.60 40.68 -49.66
N ASN A 370 16.04 39.85 -48.77
CA ASN A 370 15.35 38.57 -49.02
C ASN A 370 16.08 37.23 -48.87
N ASN A 371 15.25 36.32 -48.32
CA ASN A 371 15.25 34.85 -48.30
C ASN A 371 16.23 34.20 -47.32
N GLU A 372 15.82 33.20 -46.53
CA GLU A 372 14.70 32.25 -46.66
C GLU A 372 14.21 31.78 -45.28
#